data_AF-A0A1V5KB54-F1
#
_entry.id   AF-A0A1V5KB54-F1
#
_cell.length_a   1.000
_cell.length_b   1.000
_cell.length_c   1.000
_cell.angle_alpha   90.00
_cell.angle_beta   90.00
_cell.angle_gamma   90.00
#
_symmetry.space_group_name_H-M   'P 1'
#
loop_
_entity.id
_entity.type
_entity.pdbx_description
1 polymer ?
#
loop_
_entity_poly.entity_id
_entity_poly.type
_entity_poly.pdbx_seq_one_letter_code
_entity_poly.pdbx_strand_id
1 'polypeptide(L)'
;MYDLARRGAAVEPKERSITVYELELSAVHSLDVMELKIVCSKGTFIRSLSRDVAQALGTVGFVRRLIRTRIGVYRLEQAIGIDQLETWQAGECKQ
;
A
#
# COMPACT_ATOMS: atom_id res chain seq x y z
N MET A 1 -14.69 11.60 -3.81
CA MET A 1 -13.60 11.46 -4.80
C MET A 1 -13.89 10.30 -5.77
N TYR A 2 -14.15 9.09 -5.27
CA TYR A 2 -14.46 7.91 -6.11
C TYR A 2 -15.69 8.11 -7.01
N ASP A 3 -16.78 8.71 -6.51
CA ASP A 3 -18.01 8.89 -7.30
C ASP A 3 -17.88 9.96 -8.41
N LEU A 4 -17.05 10.97 -8.19
CA LEU A 4 -16.76 12.01 -9.19
C LEU A 4 -15.84 11.48 -10.30
N ALA A 5 -14.84 10.68 -9.94
CA ALA A 5 -13.95 10.04 -10.90
C ALA A 5 -14.69 9.03 -11.81
N ARG A 6 -15.69 8.31 -11.28
CA ARG A 6 -16.56 7.43 -12.09
C ARG A 6 -17.47 8.18 -13.06
N ARG A 7 -17.75 9.46 -12.80
CA ARG A 7 -18.55 10.32 -13.67
C ARG A 7 -17.72 11.04 -14.74
N GLY A 8 -16.44 10.68 -14.88
CA GLY A 8 -15.54 11.27 -15.88
C GLY A 8 -15.04 12.68 -15.53
N ALA A 9 -15.39 13.21 -14.36
CA ALA A 9 -14.86 14.49 -13.90
C ALA A 9 -13.41 14.30 -13.46
N ALA A 10 -12.49 15.07 -14.04
CA ALA A 10 -11.10 15.12 -13.61
C ALA A 10 -11.05 15.65 -12.18
N VAL A 11 -10.74 14.75 -11.23
CA VAL A 11 -10.50 15.15 -9.84
C VAL A 11 -9.00 15.31 -9.69
N GLU A 12 -8.52 16.54 -9.61
CA GLU A 12 -7.13 16.77 -9.24
C GLU A 12 -6.89 16.29 -7.81
N PRO A 13 -6.00 15.31 -7.60
CA PRO A 13 -5.70 14.86 -6.26
C PRO A 13 -4.95 15.96 -5.51
N LYS A 14 -5.48 16.37 -4.35
CA LYS A 14 -4.76 17.28 -3.46
C LYS A 14 -3.39 16.69 -3.13
N GLU A 15 -2.34 17.49 -3.32
CA GLU A 15 -0.99 17.18 -2.88
C GLU A 15 -0.98 16.96 -1.36
N ARG A 16 -0.31 15.90 -0.93
CA ARG A 16 -0.14 15.58 0.49
C ARG A 16 1.33 15.28 0.74
N SER A 17 1.90 15.96 1.72
CA SER A 17 3.23 15.63 2.22
C SER A 17 3.19 14.26 2.88
N ILE A 18 3.95 13.32 2.32
CA ILE A 18 4.15 11.99 2.87
C ILE A 18 5.64 11.80 3.16
N THR A 19 5.96 10.97 4.14
CA THR A 19 7.34 10.62 4.46
C THR A 19 7.56 9.16 4.12
N VAL A 20 8.55 8.88 3.27
CA VAL A 20 9.05 7.53 3.04
C VAL A 20 10.25 7.34 3.96
N TYR A 21 10.09 6.49 4.97
CA TYR A 21 11.12 6.19 5.95
C TYR A 21 12.13 5.16 5.43
N GLU A 22 11.67 4.20 4.63
CA GLU A 22 12.48 3.15 4.02
C GLU A 22 11.91 2.79 2.66
N LEU A 23 12.78 2.64 1.67
CA LEU A 23 12.45 2.19 0.32
C LEU A 23 13.53 1.19 -0.10
N GLU A 24 13.16 -0.07 -0.22
CA GLU A 24 14.06 -1.18 -0.52
C GLU A 24 13.56 -1.94 -1.74
N LEU A 25 14.47 -2.25 -2.68
CA LEU A 25 14.21 -3.19 -3.76
C LEU A 25 14.45 -4.62 -3.26
N SER A 26 13.37 -5.31 -2.90
CA SER A 26 13.45 -6.64 -2.30
C SER A 26 13.69 -7.75 -3.31
N ALA A 27 13.16 -7.62 -4.53
CA ALA A 27 13.39 -8.59 -5.60
C ALA A 27 13.16 -7.96 -6.99
N VAL A 28 13.79 -8.56 -8.00
CA VAL A 28 13.46 -8.34 -9.42
C VAL A 28 13.11 -9.69 -10.01
N HIS A 29 11.85 -9.85 -10.42
CA HIS A 29 11.33 -11.12 -10.93
C HIS A 29 11.50 -11.21 -12.46
N SER A 30 11.43 -10.07 -13.15
CA SER A 30 11.65 -9.93 -14.59
C SER A 30 11.99 -8.47 -14.94
N LEU A 31 12.26 -8.17 -16.21
CA LEU A 31 12.55 -6.80 -16.67
C LEU A 31 11.41 -5.81 -16.38
N ASP A 32 10.18 -6.29 -16.26
CA ASP A 32 8.96 -5.51 -16.05
C ASP A 32 8.33 -5.71 -14.66
N VAL A 33 8.88 -6.59 -13.82
CA VAL A 33 8.34 -6.90 -12.49
C VAL A 33 9.41 -6.81 -11.42
N MET A 34 9.23 -5.83 -10.53
CA MET A 34 10.04 -5.65 -9.32
C MET A 34 9.17 -5.67 -8.07
N GLU A 35 9.79 -6.00 -6.94
CA GLU A 35 9.17 -5.99 -5.63
C GLU A 35 9.85 -4.95 -4.75
N LEU A 36 9.04 -4.04 -4.22
CA LEU A 36 9.50 -2.96 -3.35
C LEU A 36 8.94 -3.15 -1.94
N LYS A 37 9.81 -3.05 -0.94
CA LYS A 37 9.43 -2.94 0.46
C LYS A 37 9.52 -1.48 0.89
N ILE A 38 8.42 -0.98 1.44
CA ILE A 38 8.24 0.45 1.71
C ILE A 38 7.75 0.64 3.15
N VAL A 39 8.44 1.49 3.91
CA VAL A 39 7.98 2.00 5.20
C VAL A 39 7.64 3.46 5.03
N CYS A 40 6.40 3.83 5.28
CA CYS A 40 5.90 5.18 4.99
C CYS A 40 4.95 5.71 6.07
N SER A 41 4.74 7.03 6.08
CA SER A 41 3.80 7.70 6.96
C SER A 41 2.35 7.35 6.60
N LYS A 42 1.43 7.60 7.54
CA LYS A 42 -0.01 7.47 7.30
C LYS A 42 -0.45 8.32 6.10
N GLY A 43 -1.47 7.84 5.37
CA GLY A 43 -2.03 8.54 4.22
C GLY A 43 -1.23 8.38 2.91
N THR A 44 -0.16 7.60 2.91
CA THR A 44 0.60 7.31 1.70
C THR A 44 -0.19 6.41 0.76
N PHE A 45 -0.36 6.86 -0.47
CA PHE A 45 -1.04 6.10 -1.52
C PHE A 45 0.01 5.35 -2.34
N ILE A 46 0.30 4.10 -1.97
CA ILE A 46 1.35 3.29 -2.60
C ILE A 46 1.16 3.20 -4.13
N ARG A 47 -0.07 3.20 -4.62
CA ARG A 47 -0.37 3.19 -6.06
C ARG A 47 0.11 4.44 -6.80
N SER A 48 0.09 5.61 -6.16
CA SER A 48 0.66 6.84 -6.72
C SER A 48 2.17 6.77 -6.67
N LEU A 49 2.72 6.38 -5.51
CA LEU A 49 4.17 6.23 -5.35
C LEU A 49 4.79 5.27 -6.38
N SER A 50 4.15 4.14 -6.69
CA SER A 50 4.62 3.22 -7.73
C SER A 50 4.59 3.82 -9.13
N ARG A 51 3.64 4.71 -9.42
CA ARG A 51 3.61 5.45 -10.69
C ARG A 51 4.78 6.42 -10.76
N ASP A 52 5.03 7.14 -9.66
CA ASP A 52 6.11 8.13 -9.58
C ASP A 52 7.48 7.45 -9.71
N VAL A 53 7.66 6.28 -9.07
CA VAL A 53 8.87 5.45 -9.22
C VAL A 53 9.04 4.99 -10.68
N ALA A 54 7.97 4.51 -11.33
CA ALA A 54 8.05 4.09 -12.72
C ALA A 54 8.39 5.26 -13.67
N GLN A 55 7.79 6.43 -13.44
CA GLN A 55 8.09 7.65 -14.20
C GLN A 55 9.56 8.08 -14.03
N ALA A 56 10.08 8.02 -12.80
CA ALA A 56 11.48 8.32 -12.52
C ALA A 56 12.45 7.34 -13.24
N LEU A 57 12.01 6.09 -13.46
CA LEU A 57 12.74 5.10 -14.26
C LEU A 57 12.56 5.26 -15.78
N GLY A 58 11.80 6.27 -16.24
CA GLY A 58 11.54 6.51 -17.65
C GLY A 58 10.50 5.56 -18.28
N THR A 59 9.68 4.92 -17.45
CA THR A 59 8.64 3.99 -17.91
C THR A 59 7.29 4.29 -17.26
N VAL A 60 6.31 3.41 -17.51
CA VAL A 60 5.02 3.40 -16.84
C VAL A 60 4.89 2.11 -16.03
N GLY A 61 4.21 2.20 -14.89
CA GLY A 61 4.05 1.08 -13.98
C GLY A 61 2.80 1.20 -13.15
N PHE A 62 2.34 0.06 -12.66
CA PHE A 62 1.19 -0.03 -11.77
C PHE A 62 1.45 -1.09 -10.70
N VAL A 63 0.70 -1.01 -9.61
CA VAL A 63 0.79 -1.99 -8.53
C VAL A 63 0.03 -3.25 -8.92
N ARG A 64 0.76 -4.33 -9.22
CA ARG A 64 0.17 -5.64 -9.50
C ARG A 64 -0.28 -6.37 -8.24
N ARG A 65 0.50 -6.29 -7.16
CA ARG A 65 0.22 -6.90 -5.86
C ARG A 65 0.64 -5.93 -4.75
N LEU A 66 -0.19 -5.81 -3.72
CA LEU A 66 0.10 -5.00 -2.54
C LEU A 66 -0.24 -5.79 -1.29
N ILE A 67 0.73 -5.93 -0.40
CA ILE A 67 0.54 -6.55 0.91
C ILE A 67 0.97 -5.55 1.96
N ARG A 68 0.08 -5.28 2.91
CA ARG A 68 0.42 -4.48 4.08
C ARG A 68 0.93 -5.42 5.17
N THR A 69 2.26 -5.46 5.33
CA THR A 69 2.93 -6.37 6.28
C THR A 69 2.90 -5.88 7.72
N ARG A 70 2.72 -4.57 7.95
CA ARG A 70 2.74 -3.98 9.30
C ARG A 70 1.90 -2.70 9.39
N ILE A 71 1.30 -2.47 10.57
CA ILE A 71 0.67 -1.21 10.98
C ILE A 71 1.16 -0.89 12.40
N GLY A 72 2.08 0.06 12.52
CA GLY A 72 2.69 0.36 13.82
C GLY A 72 3.33 -0.90 14.42
N VAL A 73 2.81 -1.34 15.56
CA VAL A 73 3.26 -2.55 16.27
C VAL A 73 2.67 -3.85 15.73
N TYR A 74 1.53 -3.78 15.03
CA TYR A 74 0.82 -4.95 14.54
C TYR A 74 1.43 -5.44 13.24
N ARG A 75 1.76 -6.73 13.18
CA ARG A 75 2.31 -7.37 11.98
C ARG A 75 1.30 -8.31 11.35
N LEU A 76 1.49 -8.59 10.06
CA LEU A 76 0.60 -9.45 9.29
C LEU A 76 0.54 -10.87 9.85
N GLU A 77 1.61 -11.36 10.47
CA GLU A 77 1.62 -12.70 11.09
C GLU A 77 0.68 -12.80 12.29
N GLN A 78 0.25 -11.67 12.86
CA GLN A 78 -0.74 -11.58 13.93
C GLN A 78 -2.17 -11.41 13.40
N ALA A 79 -2.35 -11.26 12.09
CA ALA A 79 -3.67 -11.09 11.49
C ALA A 79 -4.43 -12.43 11.48
N ILE A 80 -5.70 -12.38 11.90
CA ILE A 80 -6.62 -13.50 11.82
C ILE A 80 -7.44 -13.42 10.53
N GLY A 81 -7.72 -14.57 9.93
CA GLY A 81 -8.63 -14.68 8.79
C GLY A 81 -10.06 -14.35 9.19
N ILE A 82 -10.86 -13.82 8.26
CA ILE A 82 -12.28 -13.52 8.51
C ILE A 82 -13.05 -14.81 8.84
N ASP A 83 -12.68 -15.91 8.22
CA ASP A 83 -13.16 -17.26 8.46
C ASP A 83 -12.91 -17.76 9.90
N GLN A 84 -11.88 -17.23 10.57
CA GLN A 84 -11.59 -17.57 11.96
C GLN A 84 -12.35 -16.70 12.97
N LEU A 85 -13.13 -15.71 12.52
CA LEU A 85 -13.90 -14.84 13.41
C LEU A 85 -15.01 -15.60 14.14
N GLU A 86 -15.61 -16.64 13.54
CA GLU A 86 -16.70 -17.40 14.17
C GLU A 86 -16.26 -18.18 15.41
N THR A 87 -14.99 -18.55 15.49
CA THR A 87 -14.39 -19.26 16.62
C THR A 87 -13.59 -18.33 17.54
N TRP A 88 -13.50 -17.04 17.22
CA TRP A 88 -12.74 -16.06 18.00
C TRP A 88 -13.53 -15.63 19.23
N GLN A 89 -13.17 -16.21 20.39
CA GLN A 89 -13.62 -15.70 21.69
C GLN A 89 -12.83 -14.42 22.02
N ALA A 90 -13.54 -13.34 22.34
CA ALA A 90 -12.97 -12.03 22.63
C ALA A 90 -11.96 -12.09 23.80
N GLY A 91 -10.68 -12.26 23.46
CA GLY A 91 -9.56 -12.00 24.35
C GLY A 91 -9.28 -10.50 24.35
N GLU A 92 -9.26 -9.89 25.54
CA GLU A 92 -9.10 -8.46 25.83
C GLU A 92 -8.45 -7.64 24.72
N CYS A 93 -9.24 -6.74 24.12
CA CYS A 93 -8.75 -5.71 23.21
C CYS A 93 -7.93 -4.70 24.03
N LYS A 94 -6.63 -4.97 24.21
CA LYS A 94 -5.72 -3.99 24.82
C LYS A 94 -5.42 -2.89 23.81
N GLN A 95 -6.16 -1.79 23.95
CA GLN A 95 -5.81 -0.48 23.39
C GLN A 95 -4.54 0.07 24.06
#